data_AF-A0A1V1P190-F1
#
_entry.id   AF-A0A1V1P190-F1
#
_cell.length_a   1.000
_cell.length_b   1.000
_cell.length_c   1.000
_cell.angle_alpha   90.00
_cell.angle_beta   90.00
_cell.angle_gamma   90.00
#
_symmetry.space_group_name_H-M   'P 1'
#
loop_
_entity.id
_entity.type
_entity.pdbx_description
1 polymer ?
#
loop_
_entity_poly.entity_id
_entity_poly.type
_entity_poly.pdbx_seq_one_letter_code
_entity_poly.pdbx_strand_id
1 'polypeptide(L)'
;MKQFNTSGPCNPKLHYTLKRDSLIADAMEKVRNGRYFTVFAPRQTGKTTLFQLLFDELDDSIKPLHIRFSSLKTLTKDQFYPMLTHILTRELYKYDVKTKLTITTN
;
A
#
# COMPACT_ATOMS: atom_id res chain seq x y z
N MET A 1 6.01 -24.52 -12.02
CA MET A 1 5.71 -23.83 -13.30
C MET A 1 4.92 -22.56 -12.98
N LYS A 2 5.17 -21.43 -13.66
CA LYS A 2 4.41 -20.17 -13.44
C LYS A 2 3.06 -20.21 -14.16
N GLN A 3 2.09 -19.42 -13.69
CA GLN A 3 0.73 -19.35 -14.25
C GLN A 3 0.28 -17.90 -14.53
N PHE A 4 -0.75 -17.72 -15.35
CA PHE A 4 -1.38 -16.40 -15.53
C PHE A 4 -2.34 -16.11 -14.37
N ASN A 5 -2.30 -14.89 -13.83
CA ASN A 5 -3.22 -14.41 -12.80
C ASN A 5 -4.07 -13.26 -13.36
N THR A 6 -5.40 -13.41 -13.32
CA THR A 6 -6.36 -12.42 -13.84
C THR A 6 -7.04 -11.60 -12.74
N SER A 7 -6.91 -11.97 -11.47
CA SER A 7 -7.55 -11.28 -10.33
C SER A 7 -6.61 -10.34 -9.58
N GLY A 8 -5.29 -10.60 -9.63
CA GLY A 8 -4.26 -9.82 -8.95
C GLY A 8 -4.32 -9.89 -7.40
N PRO A 9 -3.28 -9.41 -6.70
CA PRO A 9 -2.00 -8.93 -7.24
C PRO A 9 -1.14 -10.08 -7.81
N CYS A 10 -0.22 -9.75 -8.72
CA CYS A 10 0.67 -10.74 -9.31
C CYS A 10 1.94 -10.92 -8.44
N ASN A 11 2.22 -12.14 -7.99
CA ASN A 11 3.49 -12.50 -7.37
C ASN A 11 4.49 -12.97 -8.46
N PRO A 12 5.62 -12.28 -8.71
CA PRO A 12 6.59 -12.66 -9.75
C PRO A 12 7.17 -14.07 -9.62
N LYS A 13 7.15 -14.67 -8.42
CA LYS A 13 7.60 -16.04 -8.19
C LYS A 13 6.61 -17.08 -8.71
N LEU A 14 5.31 -16.78 -8.67
CA LEU A 14 4.23 -17.71 -9.01
C LEU A 14 3.56 -17.39 -10.36
N HIS A 15 3.57 -16.12 -10.76
CA HIS A 15 2.81 -15.62 -11.91
C HIS A 15 3.70 -15.02 -12.99
N TYR A 16 3.29 -15.16 -14.26
CA TYR A 16 3.83 -14.33 -15.34
C TYR A 16 3.52 -12.87 -15.04
N THR A 17 4.57 -12.09 -14.76
CA THR A 17 4.45 -10.71 -14.27
C THR A 17 5.36 -9.83 -15.10
N LEU A 18 4.78 -8.83 -15.77
CA LEU A 18 5.53 -7.79 -16.45
C LEU A 18 5.85 -6.69 -15.44
N LYS A 19 7.12 -6.55 -15.08
CA LYS A 19 7.59 -5.46 -14.24
C LYS A 19 7.60 -4.15 -15.04
N ARG A 20 7.26 -3.03 -14.38
CA ARG A 20 7.24 -1.68 -14.95
C ARG A 20 8.35 -0.86 -14.32
N ASP A 21 9.60 -1.27 -14.56
CA ASP A 21 10.77 -0.79 -13.80
C ASP A 21 10.93 0.73 -13.86
N SER A 22 10.68 1.37 -15.01
CA SER A 22 10.73 2.83 -15.13
C SER A 22 9.70 3.55 -14.25
N LEU A 23 8.49 3.00 -14.13
CA LEU A 23 7.44 3.56 -13.29
C LEU A 23 7.74 3.34 -11.80
N ILE A 24 8.33 2.19 -11.45
CA ILE A 24 8.78 1.92 -10.09
C ILE A 24 9.91 2.88 -9.71
N ALA A 25 10.87 3.12 -10.60
CA ALA A 25 11.97 4.06 -10.37
C ALA A 25 11.47 5.50 -10.12
N ASP A 26 10.55 6.00 -10.94
CA ASP A 26 9.94 7.34 -10.73
C ASP A 26 9.15 7.41 -9.41
N ALA A 27 8.41 6.36 -9.06
CA ALA A 27 7.72 6.29 -7.77
C ALA A 27 8.71 6.27 -6.59
N MET A 28 9.80 5.52 -6.68
CA MET A 28 10.85 5.47 -5.66
C MET A 28 11.53 6.83 -5.45
N GLU A 29 11.78 7.57 -6.52
CA GLU A 29 12.33 8.93 -6.42
C GLU A 29 11.37 9.85 -5.65
N LYS A 30 10.06 9.75 -5.92
CA LYS A 30 9.05 10.52 -5.18
C LYS A 30 9.01 10.14 -3.71
N VAL A 31 9.08 8.84 -3.39
CA VAL A 31 9.14 8.34 -1.99
C VAL A 31 10.36 8.92 -1.27
N ARG A 32 11.56 8.84 -1.87
CA ARG A 32 12.80 9.37 -1.28
C ARG A 32 12.73 10.87 -1.02
N ASN A 33 12.05 11.60 -1.89
CA ASN A 33 11.87 13.05 -1.78
C ASN A 33 10.66 13.46 -0.90
N GLY A 34 9.99 12.53 -0.21
CA GLY A 34 8.81 12.82 0.61
C GLY A 34 7.63 13.37 -0.19
N ARG A 35 7.52 13.04 -1.47
CA ARG A 35 6.49 13.55 -2.38
C ARG A 35 5.30 12.59 -2.45
N TYR A 36 4.11 13.18 -2.45
CA TYR A 36 2.89 12.44 -2.76
C TYR A 36 2.80 12.15 -4.26
N PHE A 37 2.24 10.99 -4.59
CA PHE A 37 1.92 10.65 -5.97
C PHE A 37 0.65 9.81 -6.05
N THR A 38 0.00 9.87 -7.20
CA THR A 38 -1.26 9.18 -7.47
C THR A 38 -1.07 8.21 -8.62
N VAL A 39 -1.58 6.98 -8.47
CA VAL A 39 -1.64 6.01 -9.55
C VAL A 39 -3.07 5.96 -10.08
N PHE A 40 -3.32 6.67 -11.18
CA PHE A 40 -4.62 6.68 -11.86
C PHE A 40 -4.62 5.68 -13.03
N ALA A 41 -5.43 4.63 -12.95
CA ALA A 41 -5.60 3.67 -14.03
C ALA A 41 -6.93 2.89 -13.90
N PRO A 42 -7.51 2.37 -15.01
CA PRO A 42 -8.72 1.54 -15.00
C PRO A 42 -8.66 0.34 -14.05
N ARG A 43 -9.81 -0.27 -13.72
CA ARG A 43 -9.85 -1.48 -12.89
C ARG A 43 -8.99 -2.59 -13.50
N GLN A 44 -8.39 -3.43 -12.64
CA GLN A 44 -7.58 -4.61 -13.04
C GLN A 44 -6.31 -4.33 -13.88
N THR A 45 -5.82 -3.09 -13.94
CA THR A 45 -4.58 -2.69 -14.64
C THR A 45 -3.27 -2.97 -13.88
N GLY A 46 -3.35 -3.70 -12.77
CA GLY A 46 -2.18 -4.06 -11.96
C GLY A 46 -1.69 -2.98 -10.99
N LYS A 47 -2.54 -2.02 -10.59
CA LYS A 47 -2.17 -0.99 -9.58
C LYS A 47 -1.67 -1.59 -8.26
N THR A 48 -2.39 -2.58 -7.72
CA THR A 48 -1.98 -3.27 -6.50
C THR A 48 -0.66 -4.01 -6.69
N THR A 49 -0.46 -4.64 -7.86
CA THR A 49 0.81 -5.28 -8.23
C THR A 49 1.94 -4.27 -8.28
N LEU A 50 1.72 -3.07 -8.84
CA LEU A 50 2.72 -2.01 -8.87
C LEU A 50 3.16 -1.58 -7.48
N PHE A 51 2.21 -1.34 -6.56
CA PHE A 51 2.55 -1.02 -5.16
C PHE A 51 3.30 -2.17 -4.47
N GLN A 52 2.92 -3.42 -4.72
CA GLN A 52 3.63 -4.57 -4.15
C GLN A 52 5.07 -4.65 -4.64
N LEU A 53 5.29 -4.48 -5.95
CA LEU A 53 6.63 -4.43 -6.52
C LEU A 53 7.42 -3.22 -6.01
N LEU A 54 6.78 -2.07 -5.82
CA LEU A 54 7.42 -0.89 -5.22
C LEU A 54 7.87 -1.17 -3.78
N PHE A 55 7.04 -1.83 -2.97
CA PHE A 55 7.38 -2.18 -1.60
C PHE A 55 8.57 -3.14 -1.51
N ASP A 56 8.71 -4.04 -2.49
CA ASP A 56 9.86 -4.96 -2.57
C ASP A 56 11.19 -4.22 -2.88
N GLU A 57 11.15 -3.00 -3.41
CA GLU A 57 12.33 -2.16 -3.72
C GLU A 57 12.64 -1.13 -2.61
N LEU A 58 11.82 -1.06 -1.56
CA LEU A 58 12.08 -0.18 -0.41
C LEU A 58 13.23 -0.76 0.43
N ASP A 59 14.14 0.10 0.86
CA ASP A 59 15.16 -0.26 1.84
C ASP A 59 14.60 -0.22 3.27
N ASP A 60 15.39 -0.74 4.22
CA ASP A 60 14.97 -0.88 5.61
C ASP A 60 14.68 0.44 6.33
N SER A 61 15.14 1.58 5.81
CA SER A 61 14.88 2.90 6.39
C SER A 61 13.43 3.35 6.19
N ILE A 62 12.71 2.76 5.22
CA ILE A 62 11.33 3.11 4.90
C ILE A 62 10.41 1.94 5.25
N LYS A 63 9.49 2.17 6.19
CA LYS A 63 8.48 1.18 6.60
C LYS A 63 7.13 1.51 5.96
N PRO A 64 6.70 0.82 4.88
CA PRO A 64 5.45 1.15 4.19
C PRO A 64 4.22 0.76 5.01
N LEU A 65 3.31 1.70 5.23
CA LEU A 65 2.00 1.42 5.82
C LEU A 65 0.95 1.27 4.70
N HIS A 66 0.46 0.05 4.47
CA HIS A 66 -0.53 -0.21 3.44
C HIS A 66 -1.95 -0.21 4.01
N ILE A 67 -2.71 0.84 3.70
CA ILE A 67 -4.07 1.05 4.19
C ILE A 67 -5.07 0.92 3.04
N ARG A 68 -6.08 0.07 3.22
CA ARG A 68 -7.21 -0.06 2.28
C ARG A 68 -8.44 0.63 2.85
N PHE A 69 -8.90 1.67 2.18
CA PHE A 69 -10.09 2.43 2.59
C PHE A 69 -11.41 1.80 2.16
N SER A 70 -11.41 0.74 1.35
CA SER A 70 -12.63 0.10 0.86
C SER A 70 -13.53 -0.40 1.98
N SER A 71 -12.95 -0.89 3.09
CA SER A 71 -13.70 -1.33 4.28
C SER A 71 -14.16 -0.19 5.19
N LEU A 72 -13.67 1.04 4.95
CA LEU A 72 -14.00 2.22 5.75
C LEU A 72 -15.10 3.08 5.10
N LYS A 73 -15.45 2.78 3.85
CA LYS A 73 -16.35 3.60 3.02
C LYS A 73 -17.76 3.78 3.61
N THR A 74 -18.24 2.80 4.38
CA THR A 74 -19.61 2.79 4.91
C THR A 74 -19.70 3.27 6.36
N LEU A 75 -18.58 3.64 6.98
CA LEU A 75 -18.53 4.06 8.37
C LEU A 75 -19.02 5.51 8.53
N THR A 76 -19.68 5.79 9.64
CA THR A 76 -19.97 7.17 10.04
C THR A 76 -18.67 7.88 10.46
N LYS A 77 -18.70 9.21 10.55
CA LYS A 77 -17.55 10.02 11.00
C LYS A 77 -17.04 9.53 12.38
N ASP A 78 -17.94 9.26 13.32
CA ASP A 78 -17.61 8.84 14.68
C ASP A 78 -17.02 7.43 14.75
N GLN A 79 -17.31 6.58 13.75
CA GLN A 79 -16.75 5.23 13.62
C GLN A 79 -15.44 5.22 12.84
N PHE A 80 -15.27 6.15 11.89
CA PHE A 80 -14.15 6.18 10.96
C PHE A 80 -12.82 6.32 11.68
N TYR A 81 -12.68 7.31 12.57
CA TYR A 81 -11.41 7.61 13.21
C TYR A 81 -10.95 6.54 14.23
N PRO A 82 -11.84 5.98 15.07
CA PRO A 82 -11.48 4.81 15.88
C PRO A 82 -11.03 3.62 15.03
N MET A 83 -11.74 3.34 13.92
CA MET A 83 -11.37 2.22 13.05
C MET A 83 -10.05 2.47 12.31
N LEU A 84 -9.83 3.68 11.79
CA LEU A 84 -8.57 4.05 11.15
C LEU A 84 -7.41 3.97 12.15
N THR A 85 -7.62 4.42 13.38
CA THR A 85 -6.65 4.31 14.47
C THR A 85 -6.29 2.85 14.74
N HIS A 86 -7.29 1.97 14.81
CA HIS A 86 -7.08 0.54 14.98
C HIS A 86 -6.25 -0.07 13.83
N ILE A 87 -6.60 0.26 12.58
CA ILE A 87 -5.86 -0.22 11.39
C ILE A 87 -4.42 0.27 11.41
N LEU A 88 -4.20 1.57 11.62
CA LEU A 88 -2.87 2.17 11.66
C LEU A 88 -2.01 1.56 12.75
N THR A 89 -2.57 1.42 13.95
CA THR A 89 -1.89 0.79 15.08
C THR A 89 -1.44 -0.63 14.70
N ARG A 90 -2.32 -1.43 14.10
CA ARG A 90 -1.99 -2.78 13.64
C ARG A 90 -0.91 -2.80 12.56
N GLU A 91 -0.92 -1.85 11.63
CA GLU A 91 0.12 -1.75 10.60
C GLU A 91 1.47 -1.34 11.20
N LEU A 92 1.49 -0.43 12.17
CA LEU A 92 2.70 -0.01 12.89
C LEU A 92 3.31 -1.13 13.74
N TYR A 93 2.46 -1.97 14.35
CA TYR A 93 2.91 -3.15 15.11
C TYR A 93 3.71 -4.15 14.26
N LYS A 94 3.53 -4.19 12.93
CA LYS A 94 4.33 -5.05 12.04
C LYS A 94 5.81 -4.67 12.01
N TYR A 95 6.14 -3.47 12.48
CA TYR A 95 7.48 -2.92 12.53
C TYR A 95 7.96 -2.68 13.97
N ASP A 96 7.32 -3.33 14.95
CA ASP A 96 7.60 -3.19 16.39
C ASP A 96 7.46 -1.75 16.93
N VAL A 97 6.75 -0.88 16.21
CA VAL A 97 6.48 0.49 16.64
C VAL A 97 5.28 0.50 17.59
N LYS A 98 5.56 0.48 18.90
CA LYS A 98 4.55 0.60 19.95
C LYS A 98 4.22 2.06 20.20
N THR A 99 3.17 2.57 19.57
CA THR A 99 2.69 3.94 19.78
C THR A 99 1.22 3.95 20.20
N LYS A 100 0.88 4.85 21.13
CA LYS A 100 -0.50 5.14 21.50
C LYS A 100 -1.01 6.25 20.57
N LEU A 101 -1.31 5.87 19.34
CA LEU A 101 -1.84 6.79 18.34
C LEU A 101 -3.34 6.96 18.59
N THR A 102 -3.81 8.19 18.73
CA THR A 102 -5.25 8.50 18.78
C THR A 102 -5.52 9.56 17.74
N ILE A 103 -6.28 9.21 16.69
CA ILE A 103 -6.75 10.21 15.72
C ILE A 103 -8.13 10.65 16.17
N THR A 104 -8.29 11.94 16.47
CA THR A 104 -9.56 12.53 16.88
C THR A 104 -10.13 13.40 15.77
N THR A 105 -11.45 13.53 15.76
CA THR A 105 -12.14 14.59 15.01
C THR A 105 -11.98 15.91 15.73
N ASN A 106 -11.66 16.98 14.99
CA ASN A 106 -12.00 18.34 15.41
C ASN A 106 -13.52 18.53 15.40
#